data_AF-A0A7N2LV83-F1
#
_entry.id   AF-A0A7N2LV83-F1
#
_cell.length_a   1.000
_cell.length_b   1.000
_cell.length_c   1.000
_cell.angle_alpha   90.00
_cell.angle_beta   90.00
_cell.angle_gamma   90.00
#
_symmetry.space_group_name_H-M   'P 1'
#
loop_
_entity.id
_entity.type
_entity.pdbx_description
1 polymer ?
#
loop_
_entity_poly.entity_id
_entity_poly.type
_entity_poly.pdbx_seq_one_letter_code
_entity_poly.pdbx_strand_id
1 'polypeptide(L)'
;MEGKKTREEVEKSGMIDTWMRKHRLIYTGATKHPFILSIRDGTVDLEAFKTWLGQDYIFVRAFAPFVASVLIKAWKESDDSSDMEVILSSMASLNDEIAWFKSEAAKWGVQISEVVPQKANQDYCRFLESLMSPDVEYTVAITAFWAIEAVYQASFALCLEDGSKTPAELRETCRRWGNDGFGQYCNSLQKIANRRLGKTPDDVLTKAEVTLLRVLEYEVEFWNMSQGAA
;
A
#
# COMPACT_ATOMS: atom_id res chain seq x y z
N MET A 1 24.65 -12.94 21.91
CA MET A 1 25.58 -13.29 20.81
C MET A 1 24.83 -13.02 19.52
N GLU A 2 24.92 -11.80 19.01
CA GLU A 2 24.23 -11.42 17.77
C GLU A 2 24.97 -12.05 16.59
N GLY A 3 24.32 -13.03 15.96
CA GLY A 3 24.85 -13.69 14.78
C GLY A 3 24.90 -12.72 13.61
N LYS A 4 26.12 -12.32 13.19
CA LYS A 4 26.36 -11.70 11.89
C LYS A 4 25.90 -12.67 10.81
N LYS A 5 24.77 -12.39 10.15
CA LYS A 5 24.38 -13.08 8.92
C LYS A 5 25.42 -12.83 7.84
N THR A 6 25.79 -13.88 7.12
CA THR A 6 26.71 -13.82 5.98
C THR A 6 26.08 -13.07 4.81
N ARG A 7 26.91 -12.44 3.98
CA ARG A 7 26.50 -11.66 2.79
C ARG A 7 25.60 -12.46 1.85
N GLU A 8 25.79 -13.79 1.77
CA GLU A 8 24.98 -14.73 1.00
C GLU A 8 23.55 -14.95 1.54
N GLU A 9 23.32 -14.84 2.86
CA GLU A 9 21.96 -14.89 3.44
C GLU A 9 21.19 -13.58 3.22
N VAL A 10 21.92 -12.47 3.10
CA VAL A 10 21.39 -11.17 2.65
C VAL A 10 21.17 -11.17 1.13
N GLU A 11 21.93 -11.95 0.36
CA GLU A 11 21.68 -12.10 -1.08
C GLU A 11 20.46 -12.99 -1.39
N LYS A 12 20.11 -13.95 -0.51
CA LYS A 12 18.86 -14.73 -0.63
C LYS A 12 17.60 -13.98 -0.20
N SER A 13 17.72 -12.93 0.61
CA SER A 13 16.63 -12.13 1.17
C SER A 13 16.73 -10.72 0.63
N GLY A 14 15.84 -10.32 -0.28
CA GLY A 14 15.96 -9.06 -1.03
C GLY A 14 16.13 -7.82 -0.14
N MET A 15 16.60 -6.71 -0.71
CA MET A 15 16.81 -5.44 0.02
C MET A 15 15.58 -5.03 0.84
N ILE A 16 14.39 -5.22 0.26
CA ILE A 16 13.11 -4.98 0.91
C ILE A 16 12.97 -5.78 2.22
N ASP A 17 13.27 -7.07 2.24
CA ASP A 17 13.17 -7.90 3.45
C ASP A 17 14.12 -7.42 4.54
N THR A 18 15.28 -6.91 4.13
CA THR A 18 16.26 -6.31 5.04
C THR A 18 15.69 -5.04 5.67
N TRP A 19 15.08 -4.16 4.87
CA TRP A 19 14.40 -2.97 5.37
C TRP A 19 13.19 -3.28 6.25
N MET A 20 12.36 -4.28 5.90
CA MET A 20 11.23 -4.71 6.72
C MET A 20 11.67 -5.21 8.09
N ARG A 21 12.81 -5.92 8.17
CA ARG A 21 13.39 -6.32 9.46
C ARG A 21 13.97 -5.14 10.24
N LYS A 22 14.67 -4.24 9.55
CA LYS A 22 15.28 -3.04 10.13
C LYS A 22 14.22 -2.11 10.73
N HIS A 23 13.12 -1.90 10.01
CA HIS A 23 12.04 -0.97 10.32
C HIS A 23 10.77 -1.67 10.80
N ARG A 24 10.93 -2.83 11.45
CA ARG A 24 9.81 -3.70 11.85
C ARG A 24 8.73 -3.01 12.68
N LEU A 25 9.10 -2.00 13.48
CA LEU A 25 8.15 -1.32 14.37
C LEU A 25 7.16 -0.48 13.58
N ILE A 26 7.64 0.38 12.68
CA ILE A 26 6.75 1.20 11.84
C ILE A 26 5.98 0.33 10.83
N TYR A 27 6.61 -0.72 10.29
CA TYR A 27 5.92 -1.69 9.44
C TYR A 27 4.78 -2.40 10.18
N THR A 28 5.00 -2.80 11.44
CA THR A 28 3.95 -3.40 12.28
C THR A 28 2.85 -2.39 12.57
N GLY A 29 3.19 -1.12 12.83
CA GLY A 29 2.21 -0.05 13.01
C GLY A 29 1.33 0.14 11.77
N ALA A 30 1.92 0.13 10.58
CA ALA A 30 1.22 0.31 9.31
C ALA A 30 0.34 -0.89 8.92
N THR A 31 0.70 -2.13 9.32
CA THR A 31 0.02 -3.36 8.88
C THR A 31 -0.88 -4.01 9.94
N LYS A 32 -0.61 -3.77 11.22
CA LYS A 32 -1.38 -4.28 12.36
C LYS A 32 -1.97 -3.13 13.17
N HIS A 33 -2.42 -2.10 12.46
CA HIS A 33 -2.99 -0.91 13.09
C HIS A 33 -4.25 -1.27 13.90
N PRO A 34 -4.52 -0.63 15.05
CA PRO A 34 -5.74 -0.85 15.83
C PRO A 34 -7.04 -0.79 15.02
N PHE A 35 -7.10 0.04 13.97
CA PHE A 35 -8.23 0.08 13.04
C PHE A 35 -8.44 -1.28 12.35
N ILE A 36 -7.39 -1.83 11.73
CA ILE A 36 -7.41 -3.13 11.05
C ILE A 36 -7.72 -4.27 12.03
N LEU A 37 -7.10 -4.24 13.22
CA LEU A 37 -7.37 -5.24 14.24
C LEU A 37 -8.82 -5.18 14.73
N SER A 38 -9.43 -3.99 14.83
CA SER A 38 -10.84 -3.87 15.17
C SER A 38 -11.76 -4.50 14.12
N ILE A 39 -11.39 -4.44 12.83
CA ILE A 39 -12.13 -5.13 11.75
C ILE A 39 -11.99 -6.64 11.93
N ARG A 40 -10.75 -7.14 12.09
CA ARG A 40 -10.47 -8.56 12.34
C ARG A 40 -11.24 -9.10 13.53
N ASP A 41 -11.29 -8.35 14.63
CA ASP A 41 -11.87 -8.79 15.90
C ASP A 41 -13.40 -8.58 15.97
N GLY A 42 -13.98 -7.95 14.95
CA GLY A 42 -15.42 -7.68 14.88
C GLY A 42 -15.89 -6.59 15.83
N THR A 43 -14.99 -5.70 16.26
CA THR A 43 -15.26 -4.61 17.19
C THR A 43 -15.15 -3.23 16.54
N VAL A 44 -14.95 -3.17 15.22
CA VAL A 44 -14.85 -1.93 14.47
C VAL A 44 -16.12 -1.10 14.60
N ASP A 45 -15.97 0.21 14.84
CA ASP A 45 -17.07 1.15 14.75
C ASP A 45 -17.45 1.36 13.28
N LEU A 46 -18.74 1.29 12.98
CA LEU A 46 -19.24 1.48 11.62
C LEU A 46 -18.98 2.89 11.10
N GLU A 47 -18.96 3.91 11.97
CA GLU A 47 -18.62 5.28 11.55
C GLU A 47 -17.13 5.42 11.21
N ALA A 48 -16.25 4.69 11.93
CA ALA A 48 -14.84 4.58 11.58
C ALA A 48 -14.65 3.91 10.21
N PHE A 49 -15.39 2.82 9.95
CA PHE A 49 -15.39 2.15 8.64
C PHE A 49 -15.88 3.09 7.51
N LYS A 50 -16.98 3.83 7.72
CA LYS A 50 -17.49 4.79 6.74
C LYS A 50 -16.51 5.93 6.49
N THR A 51 -15.81 6.38 7.53
CA THR A 51 -14.75 7.40 7.42
C THR A 51 -13.62 6.88 6.53
N TRP A 52 -13.11 5.68 6.81
CA TRP A 52 -12.13 5.02 5.94
C TRP A 52 -12.64 4.92 4.50
N LEU A 53 -13.86 4.40 4.28
CA LEU A 53 -14.43 4.18 2.96
C LEU A 53 -14.49 5.47 2.12
N GLY A 54 -14.91 6.58 2.73
CA GLY A 54 -14.97 7.87 2.06
C GLY A 54 -13.58 8.46 1.76
N GLN A 55 -12.66 8.38 2.72
CA GLN A 55 -11.30 8.91 2.55
C GLN A 55 -10.50 8.09 1.53
N ASP A 56 -10.64 6.77 1.55
CA ASP A 56 -9.91 5.86 0.69
C ASP A 56 -10.36 5.94 -0.77
N TYR A 57 -11.64 6.25 -1.00
CA TYR A 57 -12.10 6.63 -2.34
C TYR A 57 -11.35 7.85 -2.91
N ILE A 58 -11.07 8.86 -2.08
CA ILE A 58 -10.28 10.04 -2.51
C ILE A 58 -8.83 9.63 -2.79
N PHE A 59 -8.24 8.81 -1.90
CA PHE A 59 -6.88 8.32 -2.03
C PHE A 59 -6.69 7.51 -3.32
N VAL A 60 -7.55 6.52 -3.59
CA VAL A 60 -7.48 5.68 -4.81
C VAL A 60 -7.55 6.52 -6.09
N ARG A 61 -8.31 7.62 -6.08
CA ARG A 61 -8.35 8.55 -7.23
C ARG A 61 -7.05 9.32 -7.44
N ALA A 62 -6.29 9.60 -6.38
CA ALA A 62 -4.94 10.17 -6.45
C ALA A 62 -3.87 9.10 -6.72
N PHE A 63 -4.11 7.87 -6.31
CA PHE A 63 -3.23 6.73 -6.55
C PHE A 63 -3.20 6.32 -8.02
N ALA A 64 -4.35 6.35 -8.73
CA ALA A 64 -4.41 6.03 -10.15
C ALA A 64 -3.45 6.82 -11.06
N PRO A 65 -3.37 8.17 -11.01
CA PRO A 65 -2.38 8.91 -11.79
C PRO A 65 -0.94 8.66 -11.32
N PHE A 66 -0.71 8.38 -10.03
CA PHE A 66 0.60 7.94 -9.56
C PHE A 66 1.02 6.62 -10.23
N VAL A 67 0.17 5.59 -10.21
CA VAL A 67 0.44 4.30 -10.88
C VAL A 67 0.66 4.48 -12.38
N ALA A 68 -0.13 5.33 -13.04
CA ALA A 68 0.10 5.68 -14.45
C ALA A 68 1.48 6.33 -14.68
N SER A 69 1.96 7.16 -13.75
CA SER A 69 3.32 7.72 -13.83
C SER A 69 4.40 6.65 -13.67
N VAL A 70 4.18 5.66 -12.79
CA VAL A 70 5.09 4.52 -12.61
C VAL A 70 5.12 3.66 -13.87
N LEU A 71 3.97 3.48 -14.54
CA LEU A 71 3.90 2.79 -15.84
C LEU A 71 4.74 3.50 -16.92
N ILE A 72 4.68 4.83 -16.99
CA ILE A 72 5.50 5.63 -17.91
C ILE A 72 6.99 5.49 -17.58
N LYS A 73 7.36 5.50 -16.30
CA LYS A 73 8.75 5.28 -15.86
C LYS A 73 9.23 3.87 -16.20
N ALA A 74 8.39 2.85 -15.98
CA ALA A 74 8.70 1.46 -16.34
C ALA A 74 8.99 1.31 -17.83
N TRP A 75 8.17 1.92 -18.70
CA TRP A 75 8.40 1.92 -20.14
C TRP A 75 9.76 2.52 -20.54
N LYS A 76 10.23 3.55 -19.83
CA LYS A 76 11.47 4.27 -20.16
C LYS A 76 12.73 3.66 -19.52
N GLU A 77 12.61 3.18 -18.29
CA GLU A 77 13.75 2.93 -17.40
C GLU A 77 13.87 1.45 -16.96
N SER A 78 12.84 0.63 -17.20
CA SER A 78 12.89 -0.78 -16.80
C SER A 78 13.94 -1.55 -17.61
N ASP A 79 14.53 -2.53 -16.92
CA ASP A 79 15.45 -3.52 -17.45
C ASP A 79 14.77 -4.83 -17.87
N ASP A 80 13.45 -4.93 -17.68
CA ASP A 80 12.62 -6.08 -18.05
C ASP A 80 11.29 -5.57 -18.61
N SER A 81 11.01 -5.89 -19.88
CA SER A 81 9.80 -5.40 -20.53
C SER A 81 8.52 -5.88 -19.83
N SER A 82 8.57 -7.06 -19.16
CA SER A 82 7.42 -7.66 -18.47
C SER A 82 6.90 -6.85 -17.28
N ASP A 83 7.71 -5.91 -16.75
CA ASP A 83 7.29 -5.02 -15.68
C ASP A 83 6.11 -4.13 -16.11
N MET A 84 6.09 -3.75 -17.39
CA MET A 84 5.03 -2.90 -17.93
C MET A 84 3.69 -3.61 -17.82
N GLU A 85 3.60 -4.89 -18.15
CA GLU A 85 2.36 -5.68 -18.08
C GLU A 85 1.87 -5.82 -16.63
N VAL A 86 2.80 -6.02 -15.68
CA VAL A 86 2.45 -6.07 -14.25
C VAL A 86 1.85 -4.76 -13.79
N ILE A 87 2.47 -3.62 -14.11
CA ILE A 87 1.98 -2.29 -13.69
C ILE A 87 0.73 -1.88 -14.47
N LEU A 88 0.62 -2.26 -15.74
CA LEU A 88 -0.56 -1.98 -16.57
C LEU A 88 -1.79 -2.72 -16.03
N SER A 89 -1.62 -3.95 -15.52
CA SER A 89 -2.72 -4.72 -14.93
C SER A 89 -3.39 -3.98 -13.77
N SER A 90 -2.62 -3.19 -13.02
CA SER A 90 -3.11 -2.33 -11.92
C SER A 90 -4.12 -1.30 -12.40
N MET A 91 -3.96 -0.76 -13.61
CA MET A 91 -4.88 0.25 -14.13
C MET A 91 -6.29 -0.31 -14.33
N ALA A 92 -6.39 -1.59 -14.74
CA ALA A 92 -7.67 -2.28 -14.82
C ALA A 92 -8.26 -2.53 -13.43
N SER A 93 -7.45 -3.04 -12.49
CA SER A 93 -7.88 -3.29 -11.11
C SER A 93 -8.35 -2.01 -10.40
N LEU A 94 -7.67 -0.88 -10.59
CA LEU A 94 -8.04 0.41 -10.02
C LEU A 94 -9.35 0.95 -10.59
N ASN A 95 -9.64 0.71 -11.86
CA ASN A 95 -10.94 1.06 -12.44
C ASN A 95 -12.08 0.27 -11.77
N ASP A 96 -11.89 -1.04 -11.59
CA ASP A 96 -12.87 -1.91 -10.92
C ASP A 96 -13.02 -1.55 -9.44
N GLU A 97 -11.92 -1.16 -8.79
CA GLU A 97 -11.89 -0.70 -7.41
C GLU A 97 -12.65 0.63 -7.22
N ILE A 98 -12.46 1.62 -8.11
CA ILE A 98 -13.22 2.87 -8.10
C ILE A 98 -14.73 2.59 -8.24
N ALA A 99 -15.11 1.64 -9.11
CA ALA A 99 -16.52 1.23 -9.24
C ALA A 99 -17.04 0.57 -7.96
N TRP A 100 -16.23 -0.27 -7.33
CA TRP A 100 -16.57 -0.91 -6.05
C TRP A 100 -16.75 0.12 -4.93
N PHE A 101 -15.85 1.08 -4.76
CA PHE A 101 -15.98 2.13 -3.74
C PHE A 101 -17.30 2.92 -3.87
N LYS A 102 -17.73 3.23 -5.10
CA LYS A 102 -19.02 3.90 -5.34
C LYS A 102 -20.21 3.05 -4.89
N SER A 103 -20.17 1.76 -5.22
CA SER A 103 -21.23 0.81 -4.83
C SER A 103 -21.26 0.61 -3.31
N GLU A 104 -20.09 0.42 -2.70
CA GLU A 104 -19.98 0.20 -1.26
C GLU A 104 -20.40 1.46 -0.48
N ALA A 105 -20.00 2.65 -0.92
CA ALA A 105 -20.44 3.89 -0.31
C ALA A 105 -21.96 4.07 -0.36
N ALA A 106 -22.61 3.75 -1.49
CA ALA A 106 -24.06 3.78 -1.60
C ALA A 106 -24.75 2.80 -0.62
N LYS A 107 -24.21 1.57 -0.50
CA LYS A 107 -24.70 0.55 0.46
C LYS A 107 -24.63 1.04 1.91
N TRP A 108 -23.58 1.79 2.26
CA TRP A 108 -23.35 2.31 3.61
C TRP A 108 -23.91 3.71 3.87
N GLY A 109 -24.59 4.31 2.88
CA GLY A 109 -25.15 5.66 2.98
C GLY A 109 -24.09 6.77 3.04
N VAL A 110 -22.89 6.52 2.52
CA VAL A 110 -21.79 7.49 2.45
C VAL A 110 -21.90 8.29 1.16
N GLN A 111 -22.10 9.61 1.27
CA GLN A 111 -22.12 10.52 0.13
C GLN A 111 -20.69 10.91 -0.27
N ILE A 112 -20.05 10.10 -1.11
CA ILE A 112 -18.64 10.29 -1.55
C ILE A 112 -18.34 11.68 -2.13
N SER A 113 -19.33 12.36 -2.72
CA SER A 113 -19.19 13.72 -3.26
C SER A 113 -19.10 14.80 -2.17
N GLU A 114 -19.55 14.49 -0.97
CA GLU A 114 -19.57 15.40 0.19
C GLU A 114 -18.42 15.12 1.16
N VAL A 115 -17.65 14.03 0.95
CA VAL A 115 -16.49 13.70 1.79
C VAL A 115 -15.40 14.75 1.60
N VAL A 116 -15.07 15.43 2.70
CA VAL A 116 -13.96 16.39 2.74
C VAL A 116 -12.67 15.63 3.05
N PRO A 117 -11.60 15.74 2.23
CA PRO A 117 -10.34 15.06 2.50
C PRO A 117 -9.71 15.60 3.77
N GLN A 118 -9.42 14.72 4.73
CA GLN A 118 -8.74 15.10 5.97
C GLN A 118 -7.24 15.36 5.74
N LYS A 119 -6.59 15.98 6.73
CA LYS A 119 -5.17 16.38 6.62
C LYS A 119 -4.24 15.22 6.27
N ALA A 120 -4.39 14.06 6.91
CA ALA A 120 -3.60 12.86 6.62
C ALA A 120 -3.75 12.43 5.14
N ASN A 121 -4.98 12.37 4.63
CA ASN A 121 -5.28 12.04 3.23
C ASN A 121 -4.67 13.07 2.26
N GLN A 122 -4.83 14.37 2.53
CA GLN A 122 -4.25 15.42 1.71
C GLN A 122 -2.72 15.36 1.67
N ASP A 123 -2.07 15.09 2.82
CA ASP A 123 -0.62 14.96 2.88
C ASP A 123 -0.13 13.73 2.12
N TYR A 124 -0.88 12.62 2.17
CA TYR A 124 -0.57 11.42 1.42
C TYR A 124 -0.74 11.63 -0.10
N CYS A 125 -1.86 12.24 -0.52
CA CYS A 125 -2.09 12.59 -1.93
C CYS A 125 -0.99 13.51 -2.48
N ARG A 126 -0.57 14.54 -1.72
CA ARG A 126 0.56 15.41 -2.11
C ARG A 126 1.88 14.65 -2.21
N PHE A 127 2.09 13.66 -1.35
CA PHE A 127 3.27 12.81 -1.43
C PHE A 127 3.25 11.96 -2.71
N LEU A 128 2.12 11.37 -3.07
CA LEU A 128 1.97 10.66 -4.35
C LEU A 128 2.27 11.58 -5.54
N GLU A 129 1.72 12.79 -5.55
CA GLU A 129 2.01 13.80 -6.58
C GLU A 129 3.52 14.12 -6.67
N SER A 130 4.21 14.22 -5.53
CA SER A 130 5.66 14.47 -5.52
C SER A 130 6.46 13.34 -6.16
N LEU A 131 6.01 12.08 -6.01
CA LEU A 131 6.65 10.90 -6.60
C LEU A 131 6.43 10.79 -8.11
N MET A 132 5.45 11.51 -8.66
CA MET A 132 5.18 11.57 -10.09
C MET A 132 6.17 12.45 -10.86
N SER A 133 7.00 13.24 -10.15
CA SER A 133 7.99 14.11 -10.78
C SER A 133 8.92 13.31 -11.72
N PRO A 134 9.29 13.85 -12.90
CA PRO A 134 10.25 13.21 -13.79
C PRO A 134 11.63 13.03 -13.14
N ASP A 135 11.96 13.84 -12.13
CA ASP A 135 13.24 13.77 -11.40
C ASP A 135 13.30 12.64 -10.36
N VAL A 136 12.17 11.99 -10.06
CA VAL A 136 12.12 10.82 -9.17
C VAL A 136 12.46 9.58 -9.96
N GLU A 137 13.45 8.83 -9.49
CA GLU A 137 13.95 7.62 -10.16
C GLU A 137 12.87 6.52 -10.16
N TYR A 138 12.79 5.73 -11.24
CA TYR A 138 11.87 4.60 -11.30
C TYR A 138 11.98 3.66 -10.09
N THR A 139 13.20 3.39 -9.63
CA THR A 139 13.47 2.54 -8.45
C THR A 139 12.79 3.07 -7.17
N VAL A 140 12.76 4.39 -6.97
CA VAL A 140 12.10 5.01 -5.81
C VAL A 140 10.57 4.88 -5.95
N ALA A 141 10.04 5.19 -7.14
CA ALA A 141 8.61 5.15 -7.39
C ALA A 141 8.02 3.73 -7.31
N ILE A 142 8.70 2.72 -7.87
CA ILE A 142 8.25 1.31 -7.79
C ILE A 142 8.37 0.74 -6.37
N THR A 143 9.33 1.23 -5.57
CA THR A 143 9.43 0.87 -4.15
C THR A 143 8.25 1.43 -3.35
N ALA A 144 7.88 2.69 -3.59
CA ALA A 144 6.69 3.28 -2.98
C ALA A 144 5.42 2.54 -3.40
N PHE A 145 5.28 2.25 -4.69
CA PHE A 145 4.12 1.54 -5.23
C PHE A 145 3.95 0.16 -4.59
N TRP A 146 5.02 -0.64 -4.56
CA TRP A 146 5.00 -1.92 -3.87
C TRP A 146 4.62 -1.78 -2.39
N ALA A 147 5.18 -0.79 -1.68
CA ALA A 147 4.95 -0.63 -0.24
C ALA A 147 3.48 -0.34 0.09
N ILE A 148 2.83 0.52 -0.70
CA ILE A 148 1.40 0.87 -0.56
C ILE A 148 0.53 -0.40 -0.69
N GLU A 149 0.70 -1.12 -1.80
CA GLU A 149 -0.07 -2.34 -2.09
C GLU A 149 0.19 -3.43 -1.02
N ALA A 150 1.45 -3.60 -0.62
CA ALA A 150 1.85 -4.60 0.37
C ALA A 150 1.30 -4.31 1.77
N VAL A 151 1.18 -3.04 2.16
CA VAL A 151 0.56 -2.67 3.45
C VAL A 151 -0.92 -3.06 3.46
N TYR A 152 -1.66 -2.74 2.40
CA TYR A 152 -3.07 -3.14 2.28
C TYR A 152 -3.22 -4.66 2.28
N GLN A 153 -2.39 -5.38 1.52
CA GLN A 153 -2.42 -6.83 1.48
C GLN A 153 -2.19 -7.45 2.86
N ALA A 154 -1.11 -7.03 3.54
CA ALA A 154 -0.76 -7.55 4.86
C ALA A 154 -1.85 -7.22 5.89
N SER A 155 -2.45 -6.03 5.81
CA SER A 155 -3.50 -5.58 6.73
C SER A 155 -4.78 -6.40 6.57
N PHE A 156 -5.31 -6.49 5.35
CA PHE A 156 -6.59 -7.17 5.11
C PHE A 156 -6.48 -8.70 5.12
N ALA A 157 -5.30 -9.26 4.91
CA ALA A 157 -5.07 -10.69 5.12
C ALA A 157 -5.35 -11.11 6.57
N LEU A 158 -5.04 -10.25 7.57
CA LEU A 158 -5.34 -10.51 8.98
C LEU A 158 -6.83 -10.72 9.24
N CYS A 159 -7.68 -10.04 8.48
CA CYS A 159 -9.13 -10.16 8.59
C CYS A 159 -9.67 -11.49 8.03
N LEU A 160 -8.84 -12.25 7.31
CA LEU A 160 -9.20 -13.54 6.70
C LEU A 160 -8.46 -14.72 7.33
N GLU A 161 -7.54 -14.49 8.26
CA GLU A 161 -6.84 -15.53 9.01
C GLU A 161 -7.81 -16.40 9.83
N ASP A 162 -7.39 -17.64 10.09
CA ASP A 162 -8.08 -18.52 11.03
C ASP A 162 -8.25 -17.84 12.40
N GLY A 163 -9.48 -17.89 12.91
CA GLY A 163 -9.84 -17.24 14.17
C GLY A 163 -10.23 -15.76 14.06
N SER A 164 -10.25 -15.18 12.86
CA SER A 164 -10.84 -13.85 12.67
C SER A 164 -12.35 -13.86 12.97
N LYS A 165 -12.83 -12.75 13.53
CA LYS A 165 -14.23 -12.48 13.83
C LYS A 165 -14.80 -11.39 12.92
N THR A 166 -14.19 -11.21 11.75
CA THR A 166 -14.57 -10.19 10.76
C THR A 166 -16.07 -10.25 10.47
N PRO A 167 -16.81 -9.14 10.66
CA PRO A 167 -18.25 -9.07 10.44
C PRO A 167 -18.61 -9.49 9.02
N ALA A 168 -19.73 -10.19 8.85
CA ALA A 168 -20.10 -10.78 7.56
C ALA A 168 -20.22 -9.72 6.45
N GLU A 169 -20.75 -8.55 6.81
CA GLU A 169 -20.89 -7.37 5.94
C GLU A 169 -19.57 -6.77 5.45
N LEU A 170 -18.45 -7.00 6.16
CA LEU A 170 -17.11 -6.47 5.84
C LEU A 170 -16.17 -7.52 5.21
N ARG A 171 -16.60 -8.79 5.16
CA ARG A 171 -15.77 -9.87 4.59
C ARG A 171 -15.47 -9.66 3.12
N GLU A 172 -16.39 -9.09 2.36
CA GLU A 172 -16.16 -8.78 0.94
C GLU A 172 -15.06 -7.74 0.78
N THR A 173 -15.12 -6.66 1.56
CA THR A 173 -14.07 -5.64 1.62
C THR A 173 -12.72 -6.27 1.94
N CYS A 174 -12.64 -7.09 2.98
CA CYS A 174 -11.40 -7.75 3.37
C CYS A 174 -10.87 -8.69 2.28
N ARG A 175 -11.75 -9.36 1.52
CA ARG A 175 -11.35 -10.22 0.41
C ARG A 175 -10.74 -9.46 -0.76
N ARG A 176 -11.01 -8.16 -0.95
CA ARG A 176 -10.42 -7.41 -2.08
C ARG A 176 -8.90 -7.38 -2.01
N TRP A 177 -8.35 -7.07 -0.85
CA TRP A 177 -6.91 -6.95 -0.64
C TRP A 177 -6.31 -8.12 0.17
N GLY A 178 -7.11 -8.87 0.93
CA GLY A 178 -6.62 -9.99 1.73
C GLY A 178 -6.49 -11.33 0.98
N ASN A 179 -6.93 -11.42 -0.28
CA ASN A 179 -6.91 -12.69 -1.03
C ASN A 179 -5.52 -13.04 -1.61
N ASP A 180 -5.32 -14.32 -1.91
CA ASP A 180 -4.07 -14.85 -2.47
C ASP A 180 -3.67 -14.23 -3.81
N GLY A 181 -4.64 -13.90 -4.67
CA GLY A 181 -4.39 -13.28 -5.97
C GLY A 181 -3.75 -11.90 -5.82
N PHE A 182 -4.27 -11.07 -4.90
CA PHE A 182 -3.66 -9.79 -4.57
C PHE A 182 -2.31 -9.96 -3.86
N GLY A 183 -2.14 -10.99 -3.04
CA GLY A 183 -0.84 -11.41 -2.50
C GLY A 183 0.21 -11.73 -3.58
N GLN A 184 -0.16 -12.50 -4.60
CA GLN A 184 0.71 -12.82 -5.73
C GLN A 184 1.06 -11.59 -6.56
N TYR A 185 0.10 -10.67 -6.72
CA TYR A 185 0.32 -9.38 -7.36
C TYR A 185 1.35 -8.53 -6.60
N CYS A 186 1.18 -8.35 -5.28
CA CYS A 186 2.14 -7.65 -4.42
C CYS A 186 3.53 -8.28 -4.49
N ASN A 187 3.62 -9.61 -4.51
CA ASN A 187 4.88 -10.33 -4.68
C ASN A 187 5.55 -10.05 -6.04
N SER A 188 4.75 -9.85 -7.10
CA SER A 188 5.27 -9.49 -8.42
C SER A 188 5.88 -8.09 -8.40
N LEU A 189 5.20 -7.10 -7.80
CA LEU A 189 5.77 -5.78 -7.57
C LEU A 189 7.04 -5.83 -6.71
N GLN A 190 7.05 -6.65 -5.66
CA GLN A 190 8.22 -6.81 -4.79
C GLN A 190 9.44 -7.31 -5.55
N LYS A 191 9.26 -8.27 -6.47
CA LYS A 191 10.34 -8.78 -7.33
C LYS A 191 10.90 -7.69 -8.23
N ILE A 192 10.04 -6.88 -8.84
CA ILE A 192 10.46 -5.74 -9.67
C ILE A 192 11.28 -4.77 -8.82
N ALA A 193 10.75 -4.33 -7.67
CA ALA A 193 11.43 -3.39 -6.80
C ALA A 193 12.78 -3.92 -6.29
N ASN A 194 12.85 -5.17 -5.81
CA ASN A 194 14.12 -5.78 -5.38
C ASN A 194 15.14 -5.88 -6.52
N ARG A 195 14.71 -6.24 -7.74
CA ARG A 195 15.59 -6.31 -8.91
C ARG A 195 16.19 -4.94 -9.24
N ARG A 196 15.38 -3.87 -9.18
CA ARG A 196 15.82 -2.49 -9.38
C ARG A 196 16.75 -2.00 -8.28
N LEU A 197 16.41 -2.27 -7.01
CA LEU A 197 17.24 -1.93 -5.86
C LEU A 197 18.62 -2.58 -5.92
N GLY A 198 18.72 -3.84 -6.36
CA GLY A 198 20.00 -4.54 -6.50
C GLY A 198 20.97 -3.95 -7.54
N LYS A 199 20.51 -3.02 -8.40
CA LYS A 199 21.29 -2.42 -9.49
C LYS A 199 21.43 -0.90 -9.38
N THR A 200 20.86 -0.29 -8.35
CA THR A 200 20.79 1.17 -8.23
C THR A 200 21.96 1.73 -7.40
N PRO A 201 22.43 2.95 -7.67
CA PRO A 201 23.45 3.61 -6.85
C PRO A 201 23.00 3.85 -5.39
N ASP A 202 23.98 3.99 -4.48
CA ASP A 202 23.73 4.12 -3.03
C ASP A 202 22.89 5.35 -2.64
N ASP A 203 22.99 6.45 -3.37
CA ASP A 203 22.18 7.64 -3.14
C ASP A 203 20.70 7.38 -3.46
N VAL A 204 20.42 6.65 -4.55
CA VAL A 204 19.06 6.23 -4.92
C VAL A 204 18.53 5.16 -3.97
N LEU A 205 19.37 4.24 -3.50
CA LEU A 205 19.00 3.28 -2.43
C LEU A 205 18.54 4.01 -1.18
N THR A 206 19.28 5.04 -0.77
CA THR A 206 18.94 5.86 0.40
C THR A 206 17.60 6.57 0.19
N LYS A 207 17.36 7.16 -0.98
CA LYS A 207 16.06 7.77 -1.32
C LYS A 207 14.93 6.75 -1.27
N ALA A 208 15.12 5.55 -1.83
CA ALA A 208 14.10 4.51 -1.83
C ALA A 208 13.77 4.02 -0.41
N GLU A 209 14.76 3.88 0.47
CA GLU A 209 14.54 3.52 1.89
C GLU A 209 13.76 4.62 2.63
N VAL A 210 14.12 5.89 2.41
CA VAL A 210 13.41 7.04 3.01
C VAL A 210 11.97 7.10 2.50
N THR A 211 11.74 6.90 1.20
CA THR A 211 10.40 6.86 0.61
C THR A 211 9.57 5.71 1.16
N LEU A 212 10.16 4.53 1.35
CA LEU A 212 9.50 3.40 2.00
C LEU A 212 9.06 3.76 3.42
N LEU A 213 9.94 4.32 4.24
CA LEU A 213 9.61 4.78 5.59
C LEU A 213 8.46 5.79 5.57
N ARG A 214 8.51 6.71 4.60
CA ARG A 214 7.49 7.74 4.45
C ARG A 214 6.12 7.16 4.07
N VAL A 215 6.07 6.15 3.22
CA VAL A 215 4.84 5.38 2.96
C VAL A 215 4.30 4.79 4.26
N LEU A 216 5.14 4.09 5.03
CA LEU A 216 4.68 3.45 6.28
C LEU A 216 4.17 4.47 7.32
N GLU A 217 4.79 5.65 7.41
CA GLU A 217 4.30 6.76 8.23
C GLU A 217 2.92 7.25 7.75
N TYR A 218 2.76 7.46 6.44
CA TYR A 218 1.49 7.90 5.88
C TYR A 218 0.37 6.87 6.06
N GLU A 219 0.67 5.58 5.93
CA GLU A 219 -0.28 4.50 6.23
C GLU A 219 -0.77 4.55 7.68
N VAL A 220 0.14 4.69 8.65
CA VAL A 220 -0.24 4.84 10.07
C VAL A 220 -1.15 6.06 10.28
N GLU A 221 -0.78 7.23 9.74
CA GLU A 221 -1.61 8.42 9.86
C GLU A 221 -2.97 8.29 9.16
N PHE A 222 -3.01 7.55 8.05
CA PHE A 222 -4.25 7.27 7.33
C PHE A 222 -5.20 6.39 8.15
N TRP A 223 -4.66 5.34 8.79
CA TRP A 223 -5.42 4.50 9.70
C TRP A 223 -5.88 5.25 10.96
N ASN A 224 -5.05 6.12 11.52
CA ASN A 224 -5.41 6.97 12.66
C ASN A 224 -6.62 7.86 12.34
N MET A 225 -6.62 8.49 11.16
CA MET A 225 -7.73 9.31 10.67
C MET A 225 -9.07 8.54 10.68
N SER A 226 -9.02 7.24 10.43
CA SER A 226 -10.22 6.40 10.33
C SER A 226 -10.84 6.09 11.68
N GLN A 227 -10.09 6.13 12.78
CA GLN A 227 -10.62 5.86 14.13
C GLN A 227 -11.32 7.06 14.78
N GLY A 228 -11.32 8.23 14.13
CA GLY A 228 -11.75 9.50 14.74
C GLY A 228 -10.74 10.02 15.76
N ALA A 229 -10.79 11.32 16.05
CA ALA A 229 -10.01 11.86 17.16
C ALA A 229 -10.59 11.31 18.47
N ALA A 230 -9.75 10.64 19.27
CA ALA A 230 -10.06 10.32 20.66
C ALA A 230 -10.28 11.58 21.50
#